data_AF-A0A345NW26-F1
#
_entry.id   AF-A0A345NW26-F1
#
_cell.length_a   1.000
_cell.length_b   1.000
_cell.length_c   1.000
_cell.angle_alpha   90.00
_cell.angle_beta   90.00
_cell.angle_gamma   90.00
#
_symmetry.space_group_name_H-M   'P 1'
#
loop_
_entity.id
_entity.type
_entity.pdbx_description
1 polymer ?
#
loop_
_entity_poly.entity_id
_entity_poly.type
_entity_poly.pdbx_seq_one_letter_code
_entity_poly.pdbx_strand_id
1 'polypeptide(L)'
;MASHIDQVPRRFPKNEFILICKNCRKRGRYDIGHIMLDVDSFHKNKSKNIEHYVQLSAYFRCKHCNSSGPWGFVHEFKMFITSQLLVHTITNEESELFSFGENRLYDGSSRPYSSHAEEHLLKKIVASPSDAFLWNRLGNLYDISGRPELATAAFERSLSLDPLQTESNYSLGNIIKTFDHKQAVHYYHRMIISAHYYDKVDARTLRTLLASTLCTIMHLQQSLLETFTFTPSIEDYEKLGVEFPPIEKEQSTTFKGTLDVNDLKSFYPIAEFFMGDRKKELRKEKGKKRHK
;
A
#
# COMPACT_ATOMS: atom_id res chain seq x y z
N MET A 1 19.05 8.19 2.04
CA MET A 1 17.71 7.90 1.48
C MET A 1 17.53 8.46 0.07
N ALA A 2 17.69 9.76 -0.17
CA ALA A 2 17.44 10.35 -1.51
C ALA A 2 18.30 9.78 -2.66
N SER A 3 19.54 9.33 -2.39
CA SER A 3 20.47 8.82 -3.42
C SER A 3 20.14 7.44 -4.00
N HIS A 4 19.23 6.68 -3.37
CA HIS A 4 18.91 5.31 -3.77
C HIS A 4 17.43 5.12 -4.16
N ILE A 5 16.64 6.19 -4.13
CA ILE A 5 15.19 6.11 -4.38
C ILE A 5 14.85 5.65 -5.81
N ASP A 6 15.76 5.88 -6.76
CA ASP A 6 15.63 5.44 -8.15
C ASP A 6 15.72 3.92 -8.32
N GLN A 7 16.18 3.19 -7.28
CA GLN A 7 16.26 1.73 -7.27
C GLN A 7 14.92 1.07 -6.89
N VAL A 8 13.96 1.85 -6.38
CA VAL A 8 12.65 1.32 -5.98
C VAL A 8 11.87 0.92 -7.25
N PRO A 9 11.52 -0.37 -7.41
CA PRO A 9 10.84 -0.84 -8.61
C PRO A 9 9.44 -0.23 -8.68
N ARG A 10 9.01 0.14 -9.89
CA ARG A 10 7.64 0.62 -10.09
C ARG A 10 6.68 -0.56 -10.06
N ARG A 11 5.54 -0.35 -9.39
CA ARG A 11 4.44 -1.32 -9.39
C ARG A 11 3.87 -1.56 -10.79
N PHE A 12 3.89 -0.53 -11.63
CA PHE A 12 3.41 -0.58 -13.00
C PHE A 12 4.47 -0.03 -13.97
N PRO A 13 4.60 -0.61 -15.17
CA PRO A 13 5.56 -0.14 -16.16
C PRO A 13 5.26 1.30 -16.57
N LYS A 14 6.32 2.06 -16.90
CA LYS A 14 6.17 3.40 -17.47
C LYS A 14 5.46 3.30 -18.82
N ASN A 15 4.58 4.24 -19.08
CA ASN A 15 3.98 4.45 -20.39
C ASN A 15 3.93 5.94 -20.71
N GLU A 16 3.54 6.29 -21.92
CA GLU A 16 3.39 7.69 -22.30
C GLU A 16 2.17 7.89 -23.20
N PHE A 17 1.20 8.66 -22.70
CA PHE A 17 0.01 9.03 -23.45
C PHE A 17 -0.16 10.55 -23.52
N ILE A 18 -0.75 11.02 -24.62
CA ILE A 18 -1.09 12.42 -24.78
C ILE A 18 -2.43 12.68 -24.11
N LEU A 19 -2.46 13.60 -23.15
CA LEU A 19 -3.67 14.08 -22.49
C LEU A 19 -3.87 15.57 -22.74
N ILE A 20 -5.13 16.00 -22.69
CA ILE A 20 -5.53 17.40 -22.78
C ILE A 20 -5.95 17.86 -21.38
N CYS A 21 -5.28 18.86 -20.81
CA CYS A 21 -5.74 19.45 -19.56
C CYS A 21 -6.99 20.31 -19.85
N LYS A 22 -8.14 19.98 -19.26
CA LYS A 22 -9.37 20.76 -19.50
C LYS A 22 -9.35 22.13 -18.82
N ASN A 23 -8.47 22.35 -17.85
CA ASN A 23 -8.29 23.64 -17.20
C ASN A 23 -7.60 24.67 -18.12
N CYS A 24 -6.39 24.37 -18.62
CA CYS A 24 -5.62 25.30 -19.48
C CYS A 24 -5.71 25.00 -20.99
N ARG A 25 -6.42 23.93 -21.38
CA ARG A 25 -6.60 23.45 -22.76
C ARG A 25 -5.34 23.05 -23.51
N LYS A 26 -4.19 22.98 -22.82
CA LYS A 26 -2.92 22.53 -23.42
C LYS A 26 -2.81 21.01 -23.40
N ARG A 27 -2.17 20.49 -24.45
CA ARG A 27 -1.81 19.07 -24.57
C ARG A 27 -0.46 18.83 -23.90
N GLY A 28 -0.25 17.61 -23.42
CA GLY A 28 1.04 17.16 -22.92
C GLY A 28 1.12 15.64 -22.95
N ARG A 29 2.34 15.13 -22.97
CA ARG A 29 2.62 13.70 -22.85
C ARG A 29 2.90 13.37 -21.39
N TYR A 30 2.22 12.35 -20.85
CA TYR A 30 2.26 11.98 -19.45
C TYR A 30 2.42 10.47 -19.31
N ASP A 31 3.16 10.07 -18.30
CA ASP A 31 3.05 8.72 -17.75
C ASP A 31 1.77 8.64 -16.92
N ILE A 32 0.86 7.78 -17.36
CA ILE A 32 -0.46 7.62 -16.74
C ILE A 32 -0.54 6.35 -15.89
N GLY A 33 0.52 5.53 -15.91
CA GLY A 33 0.57 4.28 -15.17
C GLY A 33 -0.48 3.29 -15.66
N HIS A 34 -0.93 2.44 -14.75
CA HIS A 34 -1.92 1.42 -15.07
C HIS A 34 -3.32 2.03 -15.19
N ILE A 35 -4.04 1.57 -16.21
CA ILE A 35 -5.38 2.02 -16.56
C ILE A 35 -6.36 1.01 -15.97
N MET A 36 -7.31 1.49 -15.16
CA MET A 36 -8.42 0.66 -14.69
C MET A 36 -9.71 1.17 -15.27
N LEU A 37 -10.58 0.23 -15.64
CA LEU A 37 -11.90 0.56 -16.16
C LEU A 37 -12.99 -0.12 -15.33
N ASP A 38 -13.85 0.69 -14.74
CA ASP A 38 -15.04 0.23 -14.03
C ASP A 38 -16.20 -0.01 -15.02
N VAL A 39 -16.17 -1.19 -15.64
CA VAL A 39 -17.18 -1.63 -16.60
C VAL A 39 -18.54 -1.90 -15.93
N ASP A 40 -18.54 -2.34 -14.67
CA ASP A 40 -19.77 -2.60 -13.92
C ASP A 40 -20.60 -1.32 -13.73
N SER A 41 -19.95 -0.24 -13.29
CA SER A 41 -20.61 1.06 -13.14
C SER A 41 -21.00 1.65 -14.49
N PHE A 42 -20.20 1.45 -15.54
CA PHE A 42 -20.56 1.85 -16.89
C PHE A 42 -21.82 1.14 -17.39
N HIS A 43 -21.94 -0.18 -17.20
CA HIS A 43 -23.12 -0.94 -17.58
C HIS A 43 -24.37 -0.52 -16.80
N LYS A 44 -24.22 -0.23 -15.50
CA LYS A 44 -25.31 0.28 -14.66
C LYS A 44 -25.75 1.69 -15.06
N ASN A 45 -24.84 2.52 -15.54
CA ASN A 45 -25.13 3.91 -15.89
C ASN A 45 -24.54 4.32 -17.25
N LYS A 46 -25.29 3.98 -18.30
CA LYS A 46 -24.97 4.26 -19.71
C LYS A 46 -25.14 5.74 -20.13
N SER A 47 -25.57 6.62 -19.22
CA SER A 47 -25.76 8.05 -19.53
C SER A 47 -24.44 8.81 -19.69
N LYS A 48 -23.33 8.25 -19.18
CA LYS A 48 -22.00 8.84 -19.24
C LYS A 48 -21.10 8.09 -20.20
N ASN A 49 -20.20 8.83 -20.85
CA ASN A 49 -19.16 8.23 -21.69
C ASN A 49 -18.24 7.32 -20.85
N ILE A 50 -17.74 6.26 -21.48
CA ILE A 50 -16.86 5.26 -20.86
C ILE A 50 -15.63 5.87 -20.18
N GLU A 51 -15.13 7.00 -20.72
CA GLU A 51 -14.04 7.80 -20.18
C GLU A 51 -14.25 8.25 -18.73
N HIS A 52 -15.51 8.33 -18.27
CA HIS A 52 -15.84 8.70 -16.88
C HIS A 52 -15.44 7.61 -15.87
N TYR A 53 -15.38 6.36 -16.33
CA TYR A 53 -15.10 5.18 -15.52
C TYR A 53 -13.63 4.74 -15.62
N VAL A 54 -12.80 5.55 -16.27
CA VAL A 54 -11.36 5.32 -16.41
C VAL A 54 -10.64 5.91 -15.20
N GLN A 55 -9.78 5.10 -14.59
CA GLN A 55 -8.87 5.52 -13.55
C GLN A 55 -7.41 5.32 -13.99
N LEU A 56 -6.54 6.26 -13.62
CA LEU A 56 -5.12 6.26 -13.99
C LEU A 56 -4.26 6.24 -12.72
N SER A 57 -3.39 5.24 -12.59
CA SER A 57 -2.68 5.00 -11.33
C SER A 57 -1.44 5.87 -11.12
N ALA A 58 -0.77 6.36 -12.18
CA ALA A 58 0.43 7.19 -11.99
C ALA A 58 0.10 8.59 -11.47
N TYR A 59 1.05 9.18 -10.77
CA TYR A 59 0.94 10.55 -10.30
C TYR A 59 1.40 11.53 -11.38
N PHE A 60 0.50 12.40 -11.83
CA PHE A 60 0.83 13.50 -12.72
C PHE A 60 -0.10 14.70 -12.51
N ARG A 61 0.45 15.89 -12.78
CA ARG A 61 -0.25 17.18 -12.83
C ARG A 61 0.05 17.86 -14.16
N CYS A 62 -0.79 18.80 -14.57
CA CYS A 62 -0.59 19.52 -15.83
C CYS A 62 0.78 20.21 -15.88
N LYS A 63 1.60 19.87 -16.88
CA LYS A 63 2.93 20.49 -17.08
C LYS A 63 2.89 22.02 -17.29
N HIS A 64 1.70 22.57 -17.56
CA HIS A 64 1.53 24.00 -17.88
C HIS A 64 0.85 24.83 -16.79
N CYS A 65 -0.08 24.26 -16.04
CA CYS A 65 -0.83 24.99 -15.00
C CYS A 65 -0.90 24.26 -13.65
N ASN A 66 -0.19 23.13 -13.51
CA ASN A 66 -0.14 22.30 -12.32
C ASN A 66 -1.50 21.75 -11.81
N SER A 67 -2.57 21.88 -12.61
CA SER A 67 -3.88 21.32 -12.27
C SER A 67 -3.82 19.79 -12.18
N SER A 68 -4.54 19.20 -11.23
CA SER A 68 -4.76 17.75 -11.10
C SER A 68 -5.66 17.18 -12.21
N GLY A 69 -6.27 18.05 -13.01
CA GLY A 69 -7.22 17.75 -14.09
C GLY A 69 -8.34 18.79 -14.11
N PRO A 70 -9.56 18.44 -14.57
CA PRO A 70 -9.93 17.19 -15.22
C PRO A 70 -9.20 17.00 -16.56
N TRP A 71 -9.08 15.76 -17.02
CA TRP A 71 -8.36 15.42 -18.24
C TRP A 71 -9.32 15.08 -19.39
N GLY A 72 -8.88 15.39 -20.61
CA GLY A 72 -9.51 14.98 -21.85
C GLY A 72 -8.61 14.00 -22.58
N PHE A 73 -9.22 12.97 -23.17
CA PHE A 73 -8.51 11.92 -23.88
C PHE A 73 -8.54 12.15 -25.39
N VAL A 74 -7.38 12.02 -26.02
CA VAL A 74 -7.23 12.06 -27.48
C VAL A 74 -7.74 10.76 -28.12
N HIS A 75 -7.94 10.76 -29.44
CA HIS A 75 -8.54 9.62 -30.14
C HIS A 75 -7.71 8.33 -29.97
N GLU A 76 -6.38 8.45 -30.00
CA GLU A 76 -5.44 7.35 -29.83
C GLU A 76 -5.61 6.64 -28.48
N PHE A 77 -5.85 7.41 -27.40
CA PHE A 77 -6.11 6.84 -26.09
C PHE A 77 -7.45 6.09 -26.04
N LYS A 78 -8.49 6.63 -26.70
CA LYS A 78 -9.80 5.97 -26.78
C LYS A 78 -9.71 4.66 -27.57
N MET A 79 -9.01 4.68 -28.70
CA MET A 79 -8.75 3.48 -29.50
C MET A 79 -7.99 2.42 -28.70
N PHE A 80 -7.02 2.83 -27.88
CA PHE A 80 -6.33 1.93 -26.98
C PHE A 80 -7.29 1.25 -25.98
N ILE A 81 -8.15 2.02 -25.30
CA ILE A 81 -9.14 1.42 -24.38
C ILE A 81 -10.08 0.47 -25.12
N THR A 82 -10.59 0.88 -26.29
CA THR A 82 -11.47 0.03 -27.10
C THR A 82 -10.77 -1.25 -27.55
N SER A 83 -9.49 -1.21 -27.89
CA SER A 83 -8.74 -2.42 -28.25
C SER A 83 -8.55 -3.34 -27.04
N GLN A 84 -8.27 -2.80 -25.85
CA GLN A 84 -8.16 -3.61 -24.62
C GLN A 84 -9.48 -4.31 -24.29
N LEU A 85 -10.61 -3.61 -24.45
CA LEU A 85 -11.94 -4.21 -24.29
C LEU A 85 -12.16 -5.38 -25.27
N LEU A 86 -11.82 -5.19 -26.55
CA LEU A 86 -11.97 -6.24 -27.55
C LEU A 86 -11.09 -7.46 -27.25
N VAL A 87 -9.82 -7.24 -26.89
CA VAL A 87 -8.91 -8.32 -26.50
C VAL A 87 -9.48 -9.10 -25.33
N HIS A 88 -9.90 -8.41 -24.26
CA HIS A 88 -10.49 -9.07 -23.10
C HIS A 88 -11.74 -9.87 -23.45
N THR A 89 -12.62 -9.37 -24.33
CA THR A 89 -13.81 -10.14 -24.75
C THR A 89 -13.48 -11.41 -25.53
N ILE A 90 -12.30 -11.49 -26.15
CA ILE A 90 -11.87 -12.64 -26.97
C ILE A 90 -11.05 -13.62 -26.14
N THR A 91 -10.12 -13.13 -25.33
CA THR A 91 -9.14 -13.97 -24.61
C THR A 91 -9.45 -14.15 -23.14
N ASN A 92 -10.30 -13.29 -22.56
CA ASN A 92 -10.51 -13.17 -21.12
C ASN A 92 -9.21 -12.87 -20.33
N GLU A 93 -8.23 -12.26 -21.00
CA GLU A 93 -6.95 -11.84 -20.40
C GLU A 93 -6.92 -10.32 -20.19
N GLU A 94 -6.10 -9.88 -19.24
CA GLU A 94 -5.78 -8.47 -18.98
C GLU A 94 -4.33 -8.19 -19.40
N SER A 95 -4.01 -6.94 -19.73
CA SER A 95 -2.62 -6.56 -20.05
C SER A 95 -1.93 -5.94 -18.86
N GLU A 96 -0.59 -5.90 -18.87
CA GLU A 96 0.20 -5.26 -17.80
C GLU A 96 -0.16 -3.78 -17.58
N LEU A 97 -0.71 -3.13 -18.61
CA LEU A 97 -1.10 -1.71 -18.59
C LEU A 97 -2.58 -1.48 -18.30
N PHE A 98 -3.42 -2.52 -18.31
CA PHE A 98 -4.86 -2.37 -18.26
C PHE A 98 -5.54 -3.50 -17.48
N SER A 99 -6.41 -3.16 -16.53
CA SER A 99 -7.28 -4.11 -15.82
C SER A 99 -8.71 -3.60 -15.65
N PHE A 100 -9.60 -4.50 -15.28
CA PHE A 100 -10.98 -4.19 -14.94
C PHE A 100 -11.15 -4.00 -13.43
N GLY A 101 -11.95 -3.00 -13.08
CA GLY A 101 -12.32 -2.73 -11.70
C GLY A 101 -12.18 -1.27 -11.32
N GLU A 102 -12.25 -1.04 -10.01
CA GLU A 102 -12.26 0.30 -9.44
C GLU A 102 -11.36 0.36 -8.20
N ASN A 103 -10.35 1.21 -8.27
CA ASN A 103 -9.58 1.61 -7.11
C ASN A 103 -10.36 2.61 -6.25
N ARG A 104 -10.35 2.32 -4.94
CA ARG A 104 -10.96 3.16 -3.92
C ARG A 104 -9.93 3.53 -2.87
N LEU A 105 -10.08 4.74 -2.34
CA LEU A 105 -9.33 5.19 -1.18
C LEU A 105 -9.85 4.50 0.09
N TYR A 106 -9.09 4.67 1.18
CA TYR A 106 -9.39 4.07 2.48
C TYR A 106 -10.78 4.43 3.04
N ASP A 107 -11.36 5.55 2.60
CA ASP A 107 -12.69 6.01 2.98
C ASP A 107 -13.80 5.57 2.01
N GLY A 108 -13.47 4.66 1.09
CA GLY A 108 -14.37 4.13 0.06
C GLY A 108 -14.58 5.07 -1.13
N SER A 109 -14.01 6.28 -1.12
CA SER A 109 -14.15 7.22 -2.22
C SER A 109 -13.35 6.80 -3.45
N SER A 110 -13.93 7.01 -4.62
CA SER A 110 -13.31 6.73 -5.92
C SER A 110 -12.84 8.02 -6.56
N ARG A 111 -11.60 8.03 -7.05
CA ARG A 111 -10.96 9.19 -7.66
C ARG A 111 -10.32 8.74 -8.98
N PRO A 112 -10.60 9.41 -10.11
CA PRO A 112 -10.13 8.96 -11.42
C PRO A 112 -8.61 9.10 -11.59
N TYR A 113 -7.98 10.01 -10.87
CA TYR A 113 -6.55 10.29 -11.02
C TYR A 113 -5.89 10.39 -9.65
N SER A 114 -4.67 9.89 -9.54
CA SER A 114 -3.91 9.94 -8.28
C SER A 114 -3.68 11.37 -7.77
N SER A 115 -3.57 12.37 -8.66
CA SER A 115 -3.51 13.78 -8.25
C SER A 115 -4.83 14.33 -7.69
N HIS A 116 -5.99 13.80 -8.09
CA HIS A 116 -7.28 14.11 -7.44
C HIS A 116 -7.41 13.41 -6.09
N ALA A 117 -6.90 12.18 -5.99
CA ALA A 117 -6.82 11.46 -4.71
C ALA A 117 -5.92 12.19 -3.71
N GLU A 118 -4.79 12.73 -4.16
CA GLU A 118 -3.90 13.57 -3.36
C GLU A 118 -4.65 14.79 -2.83
N GLU A 119 -5.35 15.56 -3.68
CA GLU A 119 -6.12 16.73 -3.24
C GLU A 119 -7.20 16.39 -2.21
N HIS A 120 -7.84 15.22 -2.36
CA HIS A 120 -8.80 14.71 -1.38
C HIS A 120 -8.14 14.41 -0.03
N LEU A 121 -6.99 13.73 -0.03
CA LEU A 121 -6.25 13.42 1.19
C LEU A 121 -5.67 14.67 1.86
N LEU A 122 -5.11 15.60 1.08
CA LEU A 122 -4.58 16.86 1.60
C LEU A 122 -5.66 17.70 2.28
N LYS A 123 -6.90 17.74 1.74
CA LYS A 123 -8.02 18.40 2.42
C LYS A 123 -8.32 17.78 3.78
N LYS A 124 -8.25 16.46 3.90
CA LYS A 124 -8.45 15.77 5.19
C LYS A 124 -7.29 16.02 6.16
N ILE A 125 -6.05 16.03 5.65
CA ILE A 125 -4.87 16.36 6.45
C ILE A 125 -4.97 17.79 6.99
N VAL A 126 -5.45 18.76 6.20
CA VAL A 126 -5.67 20.13 6.67
C VAL A 126 -6.70 20.18 7.81
N ALA A 127 -7.75 19.34 7.75
CA ALA A 127 -8.73 19.24 8.83
C ALA A 127 -8.21 18.52 10.08
N SER A 128 -7.27 17.58 9.93
CA SER A 128 -6.68 16.79 11.02
C SER A 128 -5.15 16.64 10.85
N PRO A 129 -4.37 17.71 11.08
CA PRO A 129 -2.95 17.77 10.68
C PRO A 129 -2.04 16.83 11.48
N SER A 130 -2.44 16.46 12.69
CA SER A 130 -1.73 15.53 13.57
C SER A 130 -2.13 14.06 13.38
N ASP A 131 -3.04 13.77 12.43
CA ASP A 131 -3.46 12.39 12.17
C ASP A 131 -2.42 11.66 11.32
N ALA A 132 -1.54 10.89 11.99
CA ALA A 132 -0.51 10.09 11.35
C ALA A 132 -1.06 9.08 10.32
N PHE A 133 -2.29 8.61 10.49
CA PHE A 133 -2.92 7.67 9.57
C PHE A 133 -3.20 8.32 8.21
N LEU A 134 -3.62 9.57 8.17
CA LEU A 134 -3.85 10.28 6.91
C LEU A 134 -2.54 10.46 6.11
N TRP A 135 -1.44 10.74 6.80
CA TRP A 135 -0.11 10.80 6.18
C TRP A 135 0.33 9.44 5.63
N ASN A 136 0.03 8.34 6.33
CA ASN A 136 0.22 6.99 5.79
C ASN A 136 -0.58 6.76 4.50
N ARG A 137 -1.87 7.15 4.48
CA ARG A 137 -2.71 7.02 3.29
C ARG A 137 -2.19 7.83 2.11
N LEU A 138 -1.63 9.01 2.36
CA LEU A 138 -0.95 9.81 1.35
C LEU A 138 0.32 9.12 0.83
N GLY A 139 1.12 8.52 1.72
CA GLY A 139 2.29 7.75 1.32
C GLY A 139 1.96 6.54 0.45
N ASN A 140 0.94 5.75 0.83
CA ASN A 140 0.48 4.61 0.05
C ASN A 140 -0.01 5.03 -1.35
N LEU A 141 -0.68 6.18 -1.44
CA LEU A 141 -1.09 6.74 -2.73
C LEU A 141 0.14 7.01 -3.61
N TYR A 142 1.14 7.73 -3.09
CA TYR A 142 2.35 8.05 -3.85
C TYR A 142 3.15 6.81 -4.26
N ASP A 143 3.24 5.81 -3.38
CA ASP A 143 3.95 4.55 -3.65
C ASP A 143 3.32 3.81 -4.84
N ILE A 144 2.02 3.57 -4.78
CA ILE A 144 1.26 2.94 -5.88
C ILE A 144 1.34 3.76 -7.17
N SER A 145 1.42 5.09 -7.03
CA SER A 145 1.54 6.02 -8.15
C SER A 145 2.95 6.18 -8.72
N GLY A 146 3.92 5.38 -8.25
CA GLY A 146 5.29 5.37 -8.76
C GLY A 146 6.08 6.62 -8.41
N ARG A 147 5.83 7.20 -7.23
CA ARG A 147 6.55 8.34 -6.63
C ARG A 147 7.11 7.96 -5.25
N PRO A 148 8.06 7.01 -5.18
CA PRO A 148 8.61 6.51 -3.91
C PRO A 148 9.24 7.61 -3.04
N GLU A 149 9.76 8.69 -3.66
CA GLU A 149 10.31 9.85 -2.96
C GLU A 149 9.23 10.63 -2.18
N LEU A 150 8.06 10.83 -2.78
CA LEU A 150 6.93 11.47 -2.09
C LEU A 150 6.31 10.52 -1.07
N ALA A 151 6.29 9.22 -1.37
CA ALA A 151 5.81 8.20 -0.44
C ALA A 151 6.65 8.17 0.84
N THR A 152 7.98 8.14 0.69
CA THR A 152 8.93 8.15 1.81
C THR A 152 8.73 9.38 2.70
N ALA A 153 8.67 10.58 2.10
CA ALA A 153 8.44 11.81 2.86
C ALA A 153 7.11 11.80 3.63
N ALA A 154 6.04 11.26 3.03
CA ALA A 154 4.74 11.14 3.70
C ALA A 154 4.76 10.11 4.83
N PHE A 155 5.45 8.98 4.67
CA PHE A 155 5.63 7.98 5.73
C PHE A 155 6.50 8.50 6.87
N GLU A 156 7.58 9.21 6.58
CA GLU A 156 8.41 9.88 7.59
C GLU A 156 7.60 10.91 8.37
N ARG A 157 6.75 11.69 7.67
CA ARG A 157 5.84 12.63 8.33
C ARG A 157 4.86 11.90 9.25
N SER A 158 4.28 10.80 8.79
CA SER A 158 3.42 9.92 9.60
C SER A 158 4.15 9.45 10.87
N LEU A 159 5.37 8.95 10.74
CA LEU A 159 6.17 8.46 11.87
C LEU A 159 6.69 9.56 12.80
N SER A 160 6.82 10.81 12.32
CA SER A 160 7.13 11.96 13.16
C SER A 160 5.97 12.38 14.06
N LEU A 161 4.73 12.07 13.65
CA LEU A 161 3.52 12.35 14.41
C LEU A 161 3.19 11.19 15.36
N ASP A 162 3.38 9.96 14.89
CA ASP A 162 3.19 8.73 15.65
C ASP A 162 4.30 7.72 15.31
N PRO A 163 5.33 7.57 16.15
CA PRO A 163 6.39 6.58 15.94
C PRO A 163 5.91 5.13 15.89
N LEU A 164 4.72 4.85 16.45
CA LEU A 164 4.07 3.54 16.49
C LEU A 164 3.04 3.36 15.36
N GLN A 165 3.03 4.22 14.33
CA GLN A 165 2.14 4.03 13.19
C GLN A 165 2.57 2.77 12.38
N THR A 166 1.91 1.64 12.66
CA THR A 166 2.28 0.30 12.18
C THR A 166 2.35 0.20 10.67
N GLU A 167 1.34 0.72 9.94
CA GLU A 167 1.33 0.64 8.47
C GLU A 167 2.46 1.49 7.83
N SER A 168 2.90 2.58 8.48
CA SER A 168 3.98 3.44 7.96
C SER A 168 5.34 2.80 8.16
N ASN A 169 5.57 2.17 9.31
CA ASN A 169 6.76 1.36 9.53
C ASN A 169 6.84 0.21 8.51
N TYR A 170 5.71 -0.47 8.24
CA TYR A 170 5.64 -1.50 7.20
C TYR A 170 5.98 -0.98 5.79
N SER A 171 5.28 0.08 5.34
CA SER A 171 5.46 0.63 3.99
C SER A 171 6.86 1.20 3.79
N LEU A 172 7.41 1.89 4.79
CA LEU A 172 8.76 2.44 4.72
C LEU A 172 9.82 1.33 4.71
N GLY A 173 9.64 0.25 5.50
CA GLY A 173 10.49 -0.94 5.41
C GLY A 173 10.48 -1.60 4.03
N ASN A 174 9.31 -1.65 3.37
CA ASN A 174 9.18 -2.18 2.01
C ASN A 174 9.88 -1.33 0.95
N ILE A 175 9.87 -0.01 1.08
CA ILE A 175 10.63 0.87 0.19
C ILE A 175 12.14 0.70 0.43
N ILE A 176 12.55 0.76 1.70
CA ILE A 176 13.97 0.77 2.08
C ILE A 176 14.66 -0.56 1.80
N LYS A 177 13.96 -1.70 1.87
CA LYS A 177 14.58 -3.02 1.58
C LYS A 177 15.16 -3.11 0.18
N THR A 178 14.80 -2.20 -0.73
CA THR A 178 15.33 -2.20 -2.10
C THR A 178 16.80 -1.74 -2.15
N PHE A 179 17.28 -1.04 -1.13
CA PHE A 179 18.64 -0.49 -1.09
C PHE A 179 19.35 -0.59 0.27
N ASP A 180 18.63 -0.82 1.37
CA ASP A 180 19.22 -0.99 2.71
C ASP A 180 18.43 -2.03 3.54
N HIS A 181 18.89 -3.28 3.52
CA HIS A 181 18.22 -4.38 4.22
C HIS A 181 18.24 -4.20 5.74
N LYS A 182 19.33 -3.65 6.30
CA LYS A 182 19.48 -3.48 7.76
C LYS A 182 18.51 -2.43 8.28
N GLN A 183 18.41 -1.31 7.57
CA GLN A 183 17.45 -0.27 7.92
C GLN A 183 16.00 -0.73 7.68
N ALA A 184 15.74 -1.55 6.66
CA ALA A 184 14.42 -2.15 6.46
C ALA A 184 13.99 -3.02 7.64
N VAL A 185 14.89 -3.88 8.15
CA VAL A 185 14.64 -4.72 9.33
C VAL A 185 14.33 -3.87 10.56
N HIS A 186 15.02 -2.75 10.75
CA HIS A 186 14.71 -1.82 11.83
C HIS A 186 13.25 -1.32 11.76
N TYR A 187 12.77 -0.89 10.59
CA TYR A 187 11.37 -0.49 10.42
C TYR A 187 10.39 -1.66 10.59
N TYR A 188 10.74 -2.85 10.13
CA TYR A 188 9.93 -4.05 10.35
C TYR A 188 9.84 -4.43 11.83
N HIS A 189 10.91 -4.29 12.61
CA HIS A 189 10.87 -4.51 14.05
C HIS A 189 9.94 -3.50 14.74
N ARG A 190 10.00 -2.23 14.37
CA ARG A 190 9.05 -1.20 14.87
C ARG A 190 7.60 -1.52 14.50
N MET A 191 7.35 -2.04 13.30
CA MET A 191 6.02 -2.53 12.88
C MET A 191 5.55 -3.66 13.79
N ILE A 192 6.42 -4.64 14.08
CA ILE A 192 6.09 -5.78 14.95
C ILE A 192 5.77 -5.30 16.37
N ILE A 193 6.56 -4.39 16.93
CA ILE A 193 6.34 -3.82 18.27
C ILE A 193 5.00 -3.08 18.33
N SER A 194 4.75 -2.20 17.36
CA SER A 194 3.54 -1.36 17.34
C SER A 194 2.25 -2.14 17.07
N ALA A 195 2.33 -3.30 16.41
CA ALA A 195 1.16 -4.10 16.04
C ALA A 195 0.28 -4.49 17.24
N HIS A 196 0.86 -4.62 18.44
CA HIS A 196 0.14 -4.90 19.67
C HIS A 196 -0.94 -3.85 19.98
N TYR A 197 -0.67 -2.58 19.66
CA TYR A 197 -1.49 -1.42 20.00
C TYR A 197 -2.31 -0.89 18.81
N TYR A 198 -2.16 -1.50 17.64
CA TYR A 198 -2.67 -0.93 16.40
C TYR A 198 -4.11 -1.34 16.10
N ASP A 199 -5.01 -0.38 15.92
CA ASP A 199 -6.45 -0.60 15.76
C ASP A 199 -7.03 -0.16 14.40
N LYS A 200 -6.22 0.42 13.51
CA LYS A 200 -6.73 1.01 12.25
C LYS A 200 -7.05 0.00 11.14
N VAL A 201 -6.65 -1.25 11.31
CA VAL A 201 -6.97 -2.36 10.41
C VAL A 201 -7.59 -3.51 11.18
N ASP A 202 -8.40 -4.34 10.53
CA ASP A 202 -8.98 -5.52 11.17
C ASP A 202 -7.91 -6.56 11.54
N ALA A 203 -8.24 -7.46 12.47
CA ALA A 203 -7.28 -8.42 13.01
C ALA A 203 -6.71 -9.38 11.94
N ARG A 204 -7.45 -9.70 10.87
CA ARG A 204 -6.93 -10.60 9.82
C ARG A 204 -5.91 -9.89 8.94
N THR A 205 -6.19 -8.63 8.61
CA THR A 205 -5.25 -7.78 7.89
C THR A 205 -4.00 -7.57 8.73
N LEU A 206 -4.13 -7.24 10.02
CA LEU A 206 -2.98 -7.11 10.92
C LEU A 206 -2.12 -8.38 10.98
N ARG A 207 -2.76 -9.56 11.15
CA ARG A 207 -2.05 -10.85 11.15
C ARG A 207 -1.31 -11.10 9.84
N THR A 208 -1.93 -10.78 8.72
CA THR A 208 -1.33 -10.95 7.38
C THR A 208 -0.12 -10.04 7.19
N LEU A 209 -0.22 -8.77 7.62
CA LEU A 209 0.88 -7.82 7.59
C LEU A 209 2.05 -8.30 8.45
N LEU A 210 1.78 -8.75 9.68
CA LEU A 210 2.81 -9.31 10.58
C LEU A 210 3.47 -10.56 9.98
N ALA A 211 2.68 -11.50 9.46
CA ALA A 211 3.19 -12.70 8.82
C ALA A 211 4.06 -12.38 7.59
N SER A 212 3.63 -11.41 6.76
CA SER A 212 4.39 -10.95 5.60
C SER A 212 5.69 -10.29 6.01
N THR A 213 5.66 -9.51 7.09
CA THR A 213 6.85 -8.86 7.67
C THR A 213 7.86 -9.89 8.18
N LEU A 214 7.41 -10.86 8.97
CA LEU A 214 8.26 -11.94 9.48
C LEU A 214 8.85 -12.80 8.36
N CYS A 215 8.03 -13.16 7.36
CA CYS A 215 8.50 -13.89 6.18
C CYS A 215 9.57 -13.08 5.42
N THR A 216 9.36 -11.77 5.26
CA THR A 216 10.34 -10.88 4.62
C THR A 216 11.65 -10.83 5.39
N ILE A 217 11.61 -10.68 6.73
CA ILE A 217 12.83 -10.70 7.57
C ILE A 217 13.57 -12.04 7.38
N MET A 218 12.86 -13.17 7.41
CA MET A 218 13.47 -14.50 7.24
C MET A 218 14.14 -14.66 5.88
N HIS A 219 13.50 -14.19 4.80
CA HIS A 219 14.11 -14.14 3.48
C HIS A 219 15.38 -13.29 3.44
N LEU A 220 15.33 -12.11 4.06
CA LEU A 220 16.50 -11.23 4.12
C LEU A 220 17.65 -11.89 4.89
N GLN A 221 17.38 -12.60 5.99
CA GLN A 221 18.39 -13.34 6.75
C GLN A 221 19.06 -14.44 5.92
N GLN A 222 18.30 -15.16 5.09
CA GLN A 222 18.87 -16.18 4.21
C GLN A 222 19.76 -15.59 3.11
N SER A 223 19.47 -14.35 2.68
CA SER A 223 20.21 -13.68 1.62
C SER A 223 21.50 -12.98 2.07
N LEU A 224 21.69 -12.79 3.38
CA LEU A 224 22.79 -11.99 3.93
C LEU A 224 23.71 -12.84 4.81
N LEU A 225 25.01 -12.53 4.77
CA LEU A 225 26.01 -13.06 5.71
C LEU A 225 26.00 -12.34 7.07
N GLU A 226 25.22 -11.26 7.20
CA GLU A 226 25.09 -10.48 8.42
C GLU A 226 23.92 -10.95 9.29
N THR A 227 24.13 -10.99 10.61
CA THR A 227 23.16 -11.48 11.59
C THR A 227 22.34 -10.34 12.19
N PHE A 228 21.16 -10.08 11.65
CA PHE A 228 20.10 -9.35 12.39
C PHE A 228 19.08 -10.34 12.95
N THR A 229 18.40 -9.95 14.03
CA THR A 229 17.47 -10.83 14.74
C THR A 229 16.15 -10.99 13.98
N PHE A 230 15.58 -12.20 14.05
CA PHE A 230 14.29 -12.50 13.42
C PHE A 230 13.13 -11.73 14.06
N THR A 231 13.23 -11.48 15.37
CA THR A 231 12.26 -10.74 16.18
C THR A 231 12.91 -9.52 16.83
N PRO A 232 12.12 -8.49 17.20
CA PRO A 232 12.65 -7.33 17.91
C PRO A 232 13.24 -7.72 19.26
N SER A 233 14.36 -7.09 19.62
CA SER A 233 15.01 -7.23 20.92
C SER A 233 14.31 -6.37 21.99
N ILE A 234 14.58 -6.62 23.28
CA ILE A 234 14.06 -5.78 24.38
C ILE A 234 14.51 -4.31 24.20
N GLU A 235 15.74 -4.08 23.74
CA GLU A 235 16.28 -2.74 23.47
C GLU A 235 15.44 -2.00 22.41
N ASP A 236 14.87 -2.70 21.42
CA ASP A 236 14.01 -2.08 20.41
C ASP A 236 12.69 -1.57 20.99
N TYR A 237 12.15 -2.24 22.00
CA TYR A 237 10.97 -1.77 22.74
C TYR A 237 11.30 -0.54 23.59
N GLU A 238 12.43 -0.57 24.30
CA GLU A 238 12.91 0.55 25.12
C GLU A 238 13.14 1.81 24.29
N LYS A 239 13.73 1.68 23.09
CA LYS A 239 13.94 2.80 22.15
C LYS A 239 12.63 3.47 21.70
N LEU A 240 11.53 2.73 21.68
CA LEU A 240 10.21 3.25 21.33
C LEU A 240 9.42 3.73 22.56
N GLY A 241 9.97 3.60 23.78
CA GLY A 241 9.26 3.93 25.01
C GLY A 241 8.06 3.03 25.28
N VAL A 242 8.10 1.78 24.79
CA VAL A 242 7.02 0.80 24.92
C VAL A 242 7.49 -0.32 25.85
N GLU A 243 6.63 -0.76 26.76
CA GLU A 243 6.94 -1.91 27.61
C GLU A 243 6.98 -3.21 26.80
N PHE A 244 7.99 -4.03 27.04
CA PHE A 244 8.08 -5.36 26.47
C PHE A 244 6.91 -6.22 27.01
N PRO A 245 6.10 -6.87 26.15
CA PRO A 245 4.96 -7.66 26.60
C PRO A 245 5.39 -8.76 27.59
N PRO A 246 4.68 -8.95 28.72
CA PRO A 246 5.02 -10.00 29.67
C PRO A 246 4.93 -11.36 29.00
N ILE A 247 6.02 -12.14 29.07
CA ILE A 247 6.06 -13.51 28.55
C ILE A 247 5.20 -14.38 29.47
N GLU A 248 3.94 -14.63 29.10
CA GLU A 248 3.10 -15.55 29.87
C GLU A 248 3.67 -16.98 29.78
N LYS A 249 3.57 -17.78 30.85
CA LYS A 249 4.07 -19.17 30.89
C LYS A 249 3.50 -20.09 29.81
N GLU A 250 2.31 -19.79 29.27
CA GLU A 250 1.72 -20.50 28.12
C GLU A 250 2.32 -20.06 26.77
N GLN A 251 2.97 -18.90 26.72
CA GLN A 251 3.57 -18.31 25.53
C GLN A 251 5.05 -18.69 25.36
N SER A 252 5.67 -19.31 26.38
CA SER A 252 7.03 -19.86 26.32
C SER A 252 7.10 -21.19 25.56
N THR A 253 6.02 -21.62 24.91
CA THR A 253 6.10 -22.76 24.00
C THR A 253 6.97 -22.37 22.82
N THR A 254 8.19 -22.90 22.78
CA THR A 254 9.04 -22.94 21.59
C THR A 254 8.15 -23.30 20.41
N PHE A 255 8.04 -22.42 19.41
CA PHE A 255 7.32 -22.71 18.18
C PHE A 255 7.89 -24.01 17.61
N LYS A 256 7.11 -25.10 17.66
CA LYS A 256 7.53 -26.44 17.19
C LYS A 256 7.24 -26.68 15.71
N GLY A 257 6.71 -25.68 15.01
CA GLY A 257 6.43 -25.76 13.57
C GLY A 257 7.67 -25.46 12.73
N THR A 258 7.64 -25.91 11.48
CA THR A 258 8.60 -25.47 10.47
C THR A 258 8.09 -24.17 9.86
N LEU A 259 8.94 -23.13 9.83
CA LEU A 259 8.64 -21.92 9.06
C LEU A 259 9.02 -22.18 7.60
N ASP A 260 8.08 -21.96 6.69
CA ASP A 260 8.29 -22.06 5.26
C ASP A 260 8.07 -20.69 4.62
N VAL A 261 9.14 -20.14 4.04
CA VAL A 261 9.11 -18.86 3.31
C VAL A 261 8.06 -18.85 2.19
N ASN A 262 7.73 -20.00 1.61
CA ASN A 262 6.76 -20.12 0.52
C ASN A 262 5.32 -20.26 1.01
N ASP A 263 5.10 -20.58 2.29
CA ASP A 263 3.78 -20.63 2.92
C ASP A 263 3.65 -19.55 3.98
N LEU A 264 3.04 -18.42 3.60
CA LEU A 264 2.76 -17.30 4.50
C LEU A 264 1.97 -17.73 5.76
N LYS A 265 1.14 -18.78 5.67
CA LYS A 265 0.34 -19.25 6.82
C LYS A 265 1.22 -19.91 7.88
N SER A 266 2.40 -20.42 7.52
CA SER A 266 3.36 -20.99 8.48
C SER A 266 3.79 -19.95 9.54
N PHE A 267 3.75 -18.66 9.20
CA PHE A 267 4.08 -17.55 10.10
C PHE A 267 2.92 -17.06 10.97
N TYR A 268 1.68 -17.48 10.70
CA TYR A 268 0.50 -16.99 11.44
C TYR A 268 0.59 -17.20 12.96
N PRO A 269 1.10 -18.34 13.48
CA PRO A 269 1.24 -18.52 14.93
C PRO A 269 2.18 -17.49 15.57
N ILE A 270 3.28 -17.14 14.90
CA ILE A 270 4.23 -16.12 15.38
C ILE A 270 3.63 -14.72 15.22
N ALA A 271 2.93 -14.44 14.12
CA ALA A 271 2.22 -13.18 13.95
C ALA A 271 1.18 -12.96 15.06
N GLU A 272 0.39 -13.98 15.40
CA GLU A 272 -0.64 -13.90 16.44
C GLU A 272 -0.06 -13.67 17.85
N PHE A 273 1.21 -13.99 18.08
CA PHE A 273 1.91 -13.64 19.33
C PHE A 273 2.05 -12.13 19.49
N PHE A 274 2.44 -11.42 18.42
CA PHE A 274 2.64 -9.96 18.44
C PHE A 274 1.35 -9.14 18.36
N MET A 275 0.19 -9.77 18.15
CA MET A 275 -1.10 -9.09 18.06
C MET A 275 -1.72 -8.72 19.43
N GLY A 276 -1.14 -9.16 20.55
CA GLY A 276 -1.71 -8.92 21.88
C GLY A 276 -3.13 -9.45 22.02
N ASP A 277 -4.03 -8.61 22.54
CA ASP A 277 -5.45 -8.96 22.73
C ASP A 277 -6.23 -9.11 21.42
N ARG A 278 -5.75 -8.50 20.32
CA ARG A 278 -6.42 -8.54 19.02
C ARG A 278 -6.51 -9.95 18.44
N LYS A 279 -5.65 -10.88 18.86
CA LYS A 279 -5.75 -12.31 18.49
C LYS A 279 -7.10 -12.93 18.91
N LYS A 280 -7.75 -12.39 19.95
CA LYS A 280 -9.07 -12.84 20.42
C LYS A 280 -10.18 -12.54 19.39
N GLU A 281 -10.03 -11.50 18.58
CA GLU A 281 -10.97 -11.14 17.50
C GLU A 281 -11.06 -12.27 16.44
N LEU A 282 -9.93 -12.91 16.13
CA LEU A 282 -9.84 -14.01 15.16
C LEU A 282 -10.65 -15.24 15.57
N ARG A 283 -10.76 -15.49 16.89
CA ARG A 283 -11.51 -16.66 17.43
C ARG A 283 -13.01 -16.44 17.40
N LYS A 284 -13.48 -15.21 17.69
CA LYS A 284 -14.92 -14.85 17.69
C LYS A 284 -15.57 -15.04 16.32
N GLU A 285 -14.82 -14.82 15.24
CA GLU A 285 -15.35 -14.99 13.87
C GLU A 285 -15.44 -16.45 13.40
N LYS A 286 -14.57 -17.34 13.90
CA LYS A 286 -14.68 -18.79 13.63
C LYS A 286 -15.98 -19.38 14.20
N GLY A 287 -16.46 -18.84 15.32
CA GLY A 287 -17.74 -19.23 15.92
C GLY A 287 -18.96 -18.85 15.07
N LYS A 288 -18.94 -17.67 14.43
CA LYS A 288 -20.05 -17.21 13.55
C LYS A 288 -20.22 -18.02 12.27
N LYS A 289 -19.16 -18.68 11.78
CA LYS A 289 -19.22 -19.53 10.57
C LYS A 289 -19.71 -20.97 10.82
N ARG A 290 -19.88 -21.39 12.08
CA ARG A 290 -20.39 -22.74 12.42
C ARG A 290 -21.91 -22.81 12.60
N HIS A 291 -22.62 -21.71 12.38
CA HIS A 291 -24.09 -21.61 12.52
C HIS A 291 -24.80 -21.17 11.24
N LYS A 292 -24.25 -21.48 10.06
CA LYS A 292 -24.96 -21.39 8.78
C LYS A 292 -24.83 -22.69 8.01
#